data_AF-A0A9N9J128-F1
#
_entry.id   AF-A0A9N9J128-F1
#
_cell.length_a   1.000
_cell.length_b   1.000
_cell.length_c   1.000
_cell.angle_alpha   90.00
_cell.angle_beta   90.00
_cell.angle_gamma   90.00
#
_symmetry.space_group_name_H-M   'P 1'
#
loop_
_entity.id
_entity.type
_entity.pdbx_description
1 polymer ?
#
loop_
_entity_poly.entity_id
_entity_poly.type
_entity_poly.pdbx_seq_one_letter_code
_entity_poly.pdbx_strand_id
1 'polypeptide(L)' 'MCLEKAQEVFVGFALWLGLPPYPASNELLAAFLAWLELSKRVSEMPICLAAIAREHKLRGLVDPTK' A
#
# COMPACT_ATOMS: atom_id res chain seq x y z
N MET A 1 -2.35 14.23 4.74
CA MET A 1 -3.09 13.14 4.06
C MET A 1 -3.84 12.32 5.10
N CYS A 2 -4.99 11.69 4.77
CA CYS A 2 -5.73 10.78 5.67
C CYS A 2 -5.51 9.32 5.25
N LEU A 3 -5.78 8.34 6.14
CA LEU A 3 -5.54 6.91 5.90
C LEU A 3 -6.23 6.36 4.65
N GLU A 4 -7.49 6.72 4.41
CA GLU A 4 -8.25 6.26 3.22
C GLU A 4 -7.60 6.75 1.92
N LYS A 5 -7.18 8.02 1.90
CA LYS A 5 -6.49 8.61 0.74
C LYS A 5 -5.11 8.00 0.50
N ALA A 6 -4.40 7.61 1.56
CA ALA A 6 -3.15 6.87 1.46
C ALA A 6 -3.34 5.48 0.81
N GLN A 7 -4.44 4.79 1.16
CA GLN A 7 -4.80 3.51 0.55
C GLN A 7 -5.12 3.67 -0.95
N GLU A 8 -5.89 4.70 -1.33
CA GLU A 8 -6.19 4.99 -2.74
C GLU A 8 -4.92 5.24 -3.56
N VAL A 9 -3.94 5.96 -2.99
CA VAL A 9 -2.64 6.21 -3.65
C VAL A 9 -1.88 4.91 -3.89
N PHE A 10 -1.85 4.00 -2.91
CA PHE A 10 -1.22 2.69 -3.07
C PHE A 10 -1.95 1.82 -4.10
N VAL A 11 -3.28 1.77 -4.06
CA VAL A 11 -4.10 1.02 -5.03
C VAL A 11 -3.90 1.55 -6.45
N GLY A 12 -3.89 2.88 -6.61
CA GLY A 12 -3.63 3.53 -7.88
C GLY A 12 -2.23 3.19 -8.43
N PHE A 13 -1.22 3.16 -7.55
CA PHE A 13 0.14 2.75 -7.94
C PHE A 13 0.19 1.29 -8.41
N ALA A 14 -0.42 0.36 -7.67
CA ALA A 14 -0.44 -1.06 -8.06
C ALA A 14 -1.18 -1.27 -9.39
N LEU A 15 -2.33 -0.61 -9.58
CA LEU A 15 -3.09 -0.67 -10.83
C LEU A 15 -2.33 -0.07 -12.01
N TRP A 16 -1.57 1.01 -11.79
CA TRP A 16 -0.70 1.59 -12.82
C TRP A 16 0.39 0.62 -13.27
N LEU A 17 0.89 -0.24 -12.37
CA LEU A 17 1.82 -1.32 -12.70
C LEU A 17 1.11 -2.58 -13.29
N GLY A 18 -0.21 -2.58 -13.39
CA GLY A 18 -0.98 -3.76 -13.80
C GLY A 18 -0.96 -4.90 -12.78
N LEU A 19 -0.63 -4.59 -11.51
CA LEU A 19 -0.53 -5.56 -10.43
C LEU A 19 -1.76 -5.50 -9.51
N PRO A 20 -2.19 -6.63 -8.93
CA PRO A 20 -3.17 -6.59 -7.87
C PRO A 20 -2.59 -5.84 -6.66
N PRO A 21 -3.32 -4.87 -6.08
CA PRO A 21 -2.84 -4.14 -4.90
C PRO A 21 -2.73 -5.05 -3.67
N TYR A 22 -3.54 -6.11 -3.61
CA TYR A 22 -3.56 -7.05 -2.50
C TYR A 22 -3.61 -8.51 -3.00
N PRO A 23 -2.97 -9.44 -2.29
CA PRO A 23 -2.05 -9.21 -1.15
C PRO A 23 -0.78 -8.47 -1.60
N ALA A 24 -0.40 -7.43 -0.84
CA ALA A 24 0.76 -6.63 -1.17
C ALA A 24 2.03 -7.46 -0.91
N SER A 25 2.80 -7.75 -1.96
CA SER A 25 4.10 -8.40 -1.79
C SER A 25 5.13 -7.41 -1.23
N ASN A 26 6.19 -7.92 -0.61
CA ASN A 26 7.32 -7.10 -0.14
C ASN A 26 7.96 -6.31 -1.30
N GLU A 27 7.95 -6.87 -2.51
CA GLU A 27 8.46 -6.24 -3.73
C GLU A 27 7.58 -5.05 -4.16
N LEU A 28 6.25 -5.23 -4.17
CA LEU A 28 5.30 -4.15 -4.49
C LEU A 28 5.40 -3.03 -3.46
N LEU A 29 5.56 -3.38 -2.18
CA LEU A 29 5.74 -2.40 -1.11
C LEU A 29 7.06 -1.63 -1.28
N ALA A 30 8.16 -2.31 -1.57
CA ALA A 30 9.45 -1.67 -1.81
C ALA A 30 9.40 -0.74 -3.03
N ALA A 31 8.78 -1.17 -4.13
CA ALA A 31 8.59 -0.34 -5.32
C ALA A 31 7.74 0.90 -5.03
N PHE A 32 6.69 0.75 -4.22
CA PHE A 32 5.85 1.88 -3.80
C PHE A 32 6.61 2.88 -2.90
N LEU A 33 7.41 2.39 -1.96
CA LEU A 33 8.24 3.25 -1.12
C LEU A 33 9.28 4.01 -1.95
N ALA A 34 9.93 3.34 -2.90
CA ALA A 34 10.85 3.99 -3.84
C ALA A 34 10.14 5.05 -4.70
N TRP A 35 8.90 4.77 -5.14
CA TRP A 35 8.09 5.72 -5.89
C TRP A 35 7.72 6.96 -5.05
N LEU A 36 7.40 6.80 -3.77
CA LEU A 36 7.16 7.93 -2.86
C LEU A 36 8.40 8.80 -2.68
N GLU A 37 9.58 8.18 -2.57
CA GLU A 37 10.86 8.90 -2.49
C GLU A 37 11.14 9.71 -3.76
N LEU A 38 11.04 9.08 -4.93
CA LEU A 38 11.17 9.74 -6.24
C LEU A 38 10.16 10.88 -6.43
N SER A 39 8.96 10.71 -5.89
CA SER A 39 7.88 11.71 -5.93
C SER A 39 8.05 12.82 -4.89
N LYS A 40 9.13 12.82 -4.09
CA LYS A 40 9.36 13.76 -2.97
C LYS A 40 8.24 13.76 -1.93
N ARG A 41 7.58 12.61 -1.75
CA ARG A 41 6.47 12.36 -0.82
C ARG A 41 6.89 11.49 0.37
N VAL A 42 8.16 11.54 0.76
CA VAL A 42 8.70 10.75 1.88
C VAL A 42 7.95 11.02 3.19
N SER A 43 7.48 12.26 3.40
CA SER A 43 6.64 12.62 4.56
C SER A 43 5.32 11.85 4.64
N GLU A 44 4.87 11.26 3.53
CA GLU A 44 3.65 10.48 3.42
C GLU A 44 3.88 8.98 3.65
N MET A 45 5.13 8.50 3.68
CA MET A 45 5.47 7.09 3.90
C MET A 45 4.84 6.50 5.17
N PRO A 46 4.86 7.15 6.35
CA PRO A 46 4.34 6.54 7.58
C PRO A 46 2.84 6.28 7.50
N ILE A 47 2.08 7.22 6.91
CA ILE A 47 0.63 7.09 6.79
C ILE A 47 0.24 6.10 5.69
N CYS A 48 1.00 6.03 4.60
CA CYS A 48 0.79 5.01 3.58
C CYS A 48 1.09 3.60 4.09
N LEU A 49 2.17 3.42 4.85
CA LEU A 49 2.50 2.14 5.50
C LEU A 49 1.40 1.71 6.49
N ALA A 50 0.90 2.65 7.30
CA ALA A 50 -0.20 2.36 8.23
C ALA A 50 -1.49 1.94 7.50
N ALA A 51 -1.81 2.58 6.38
CA ALA A 51 -2.98 2.22 5.56
C ALA A 51 -2.85 0.81 4.95
N ILE A 52 -1.68 0.49 4.38
CA ILE A 52 -1.40 -0.82 3.78
C ILE A 52 -1.41 -1.91 4.85
N ALA A 53 -0.78 -1.67 6.01
CA ALA A 53 -0.75 -2.64 7.11
C ALA A 53 -2.16 -2.91 7.67
N ARG A 54 -3.02 -1.88 7.77
CA ARG A 54 -4.41 -2.02 8.18
C ARG A 54 -5.19 -2.91 7.20
N GLU A 55 -5.07 -2.67 5.90
CA GLU A 55 -5.73 -3.50 4.88
C GLU A 55 -5.21 -4.93 4.87
N HIS A 56 -3.89 -5.12 4.97
CA HIS A 56 -3.30 -6.46 5.03
C HIS A 56 -3.78 -7.23 6.25
N LYS A 57 -3.92 -6.57 7.41
CA LYS A 57 -4.48 -7.18 8.62
C LYS A 57 -5.98 -7.48 8.47
N LEU A 58 -6.76 -6.58 7.90
CA LEU A 58 -8.19 -6.79 7.66
C LEU A 58 -8.42 -7.96 6.69
N ARG A 59 -7.65 -8.05 5.61
CA ARG A 59 -7.73 -9.16 4.65
C ARG A 59 -7.22 -10.46 5.22
N GLY A 60 -6.16 -10.44 6.03
CA GLY A 60 -5.69 -11.62 6.78
C GLY A 60 -6.67 -12.11 7.84
N LEU A 61 -7.60 -11.27 8.30
CA LEU A 61 -8.74 -11.66 9.15
C LEU A 61 -9.93 -12.16 8.33
N VAL A 62 -10.07 -11.71 7.08
CA VAL A 62 -11.15 -12.09 6.15
C VAL A 62 -10.81 -13.37 5.35
N ASP A 63 -9.58 -13.85 5.42
CA ASP A 63 -9.15 -15.17 4.92
C ASP A 63 -9.08 -16.17 6.11
N PRO A 64 -10.21 -16.77 6.55
CA PRO A 64 -10.25 -17.72 7.67
C PRO A 64 -9.72 -19.12 7.30
N THR A 65 -8.98 -19.26 6.19
CA THR A 65 -8.49 -20.55 5.68
C THR A 65 -7.08 -20.92 6.15
N LYS A 66 -6.59 -20.27 7.22
CA LYS A 66 -5.48 -20.75 8.05
C LYS A 66 -5.92 -20.98 9.49
#